data_AF-A0A3L8BYR1-F1
#
_entry.id   AF-A0A3L8BYR1-F1
#
_cell.length_a   1.000
_cell.length_b   1.000
_cell.length_c   1.000
_cell.angle_alpha   90.00
_cell.angle_beta   90.00
_cell.angle_gamma   90.00
#
_symmetry.space_group_name_H-M   'P 1'
#
loop_
_entity.id
_entity.type
_entity.pdbx_description
1 polymer ?
#
loop_
_entity_poly.entity_id
_entity_poly.type
_entity_poly.pdbx_seq_one_letter_code
_entity_poly.pdbx_strand_id
1 'polypeptide(L)' 'MTYKTFLTSFLITLGCIFPLQAKETPSPSDIQLGAVKAAVVELNNGNTLYSKHSDWQTPIASLTKLMTALVVVE' A
#
# COMPACT_ATOMS: atom_id res chain seq x y z
N MET A 1 3.93 -53.72 9.99
CA MET A 1 4.45 -52.34 10.10
C MET A 1 4.24 -51.49 8.84
N THR A 2 3.43 -51.94 7.88
CA THR A 2 3.29 -51.30 6.56
C THR A 2 2.18 -50.22 6.50
N TYR A 3 1.13 -50.31 7.33
CA TYR A 3 0.03 -49.32 7.27
C TYR A 3 0.42 -47.95 7.86
N LYS A 4 1.30 -47.94 8.88
CA LYS A 4 1.74 -46.71 9.55
C LYS A 4 2.61 -45.85 8.63
N THR A 5 3.44 -46.46 7.78
CA THR A 5 4.26 -45.77 6.78
C THR A 5 3.42 -45.24 5.61
N PHE A 6 2.36 -45.96 5.22
CA PHE A 6 1.37 -45.46 4.26
C PHE A 6 0.56 -44.28 4.80
N LEU A 7 0.11 -44.35 6.06
CA LEU A 7 -0.66 -43.28 6.71
C LEU A 7 0.17 -42.00 6.87
N THR A 8 1.46 -42.11 7.21
CA THR A 8 2.35 -40.95 7.30
C THR A 8 2.64 -40.33 5.93
N SER A 9 2.71 -41.12 4.87
CA SER A 9 2.91 -40.60 3.50
C SER A 9 1.68 -39.86 2.98
N PHE A 10 0.48 -40.37 3.29
CA PHE A 10 -0.79 -39.72 2.97
C PHE A 10 -0.96 -38.37 3.71
N LEU A 11 -0.53 -38.31 4.97
CA LEU A 11 -0.64 -37.09 5.78
C LEU A 11 0.31 -35.97 5.31
N ILE A 12 1.52 -36.33 4.86
CA ILE A 12 2.51 -35.38 4.31
C ILE A 12 2.07 -34.85 2.95
N THR A 13 1.51 -35.71 2.09
CA THR A 13 1.00 -35.29 0.77
C THR A 13 -0.23 -34.39 0.89
N LEU A 14 -1.09 -34.58 1.90
CA LEU A 14 -2.23 -33.71 2.14
C LEU A 14 -1.83 -32.33 2.69
N GLY A 15 -0.76 -32.24 3.48
CA GLY A 15 -0.26 -30.98 4.05
C GLY A 15 0.37 -30.02 3.02
N CYS A 16 0.91 -30.53 1.90
CA CYS A 16 1.53 -29.70 0.86
C CYS A 16 0.55 -29.06 -0.13
N ILE A 17 -0.74 -29.43 -0.09
CA ILE A 17 -1.75 -28.94 -1.07
C ILE A 17 -2.49 -27.70 -0.57
N PHE A 18 -2.36 -27.33 0.71
CA PHE A 18 -2.93 -26.09 1.21
C PHE A 18 -1.96 -24.94 0.92
N PRO A 19 -2.21 -24.10 -0.11
CA PRO A 19 -1.45 -22.87 -0.24
C PRO A 19 -1.71 -22.04 1.01
N LEU A 20 -0.63 -21.67 1.69
CA LEU A 20 -0.67 -20.66 2.73
C LEU A 20 -1.19 -19.38 2.07
N GLN A 21 -2.46 -19.04 2.31
CA GLN A 21 -3.07 -17.82 1.79
C GLN A 21 -2.36 -16.62 2.44
N ALA A 22 -1.34 -16.10 1.76
CA ALA A 22 -0.75 -14.83 2.12
C ALA A 22 -1.85 -13.76 1.97
N LYS A 23 -2.13 -13.03 3.04
CA LYS A 23 -3.02 -11.88 2.99
C LYS A 23 -2.39 -10.87 2.03
N GLU A 24 -2.98 -10.71 0.85
CA GLU A 24 -2.55 -9.70 -0.11
C GLU A 24 -2.55 -8.35 0.58
N THR A 25 -1.39 -7.69 0.58
CA THR A 25 -1.28 -6.31 1.05
C THR A 25 -2.08 -5.44 0.08
N PRO A 26 -3.05 -4.64 0.56
CA PRO A 26 -3.87 -3.81 -0.31
C PRO A 26 -2.96 -2.91 -1.15
N SER A 27 -3.19 -2.94 -2.46
CA SER A 27 -2.44 -2.11 -3.39
C SER A 27 -2.87 -0.65 -3.23
N PRO A 28 -1.96 0.34 -3.38
CA PRO A 28 -2.34 1.74 -3.42
C PRO A 28 -3.43 2.06 -4.46
N SER A 29 -3.56 1.25 -5.52
CA SER A 29 -4.64 1.36 -6.53
C SER A 29 -6.05 1.12 -5.96
N ASP A 30 -6.16 0.43 -4.83
CA ASP A 30 -7.44 0.00 -4.26
C ASP A 30 -8.05 1.10 -3.37
N ILE A 31 -7.28 2.16 -3.10
CA ILE A 31 -7.67 3.28 -2.24
C ILE A 31 -8.64 4.20 -2.99
N GLN A 32 -9.90 4.18 -2.55
CA GLN A 32 -10.94 5.09 -3.04
C GLN A 32 -11.07 6.30 -2.11
N LEU A 33 -10.75 7.48 -2.65
CA LEU A 33 -10.87 8.76 -1.93
C LEU A 33 -11.99 9.61 -2.53
N GLY A 34 -12.78 10.27 -1.67
CA GLY A 34 -13.73 11.31 -2.08
C GLY A 34 -13.06 12.63 -2.50
N ALA A 35 -11.75 12.77 -2.24
CA ALA A 35 -10.97 13.93 -2.69
C ALA A 35 -10.72 13.88 -4.21
N VAL A 36 -10.76 15.04 -4.87
CA VAL A 36 -10.44 15.16 -6.31
C VAL A 36 -8.95 14.89 -6.57
N LYS A 37 -8.09 15.29 -5.61
CA LYS A 37 -6.64 15.23 -5.66
C LYS A 37 -6.07 14.78 -4.32
N ALA A 38 -5.05 13.95 -4.34
CA ALA A 38 -4.34 13.52 -3.14
C ALA A 38 -2.92 13.05 -3.48
N ALA A 39 -1.99 13.25 -2.56
CA ALA A 39 -0.65 12.68 -2.63
C ALA A 39 -0.19 12.33 -1.21
N VAL A 40 0.54 11.23 -1.07
CA VAL A 40 1.19 10.82 0.18
C VAL A 40 2.67 10.65 -0.11
N VAL A 41 3.50 11.35 0.66
CA VAL A 41 4.96 11.37 0.49
C VAL A 41 5.61 10.98 1.80
N GLU A 42 6.61 10.11 1.72
CA GLU A 42 7.48 9.77 2.84
C GLU A 42 8.42 10.93 3.16
N LEU A 43 8.38 11.44 4.38
CA LEU A 43 9.07 12.67 4.75
C LEU A 43 10.60 12.57 4.72
N ASN A 44 11.16 11.39 5.04
CA ASN A 44 12.61 11.23 5.18
C ASN A 44 13.36 11.22 3.84
N ASN A 45 12.76 10.65 2.79
CA ASN A 45 13.41 10.46 1.48
C ASN A 45 12.63 11.08 0.31
N GLY A 46 11.43 11.63 0.56
CA GLY A 46 10.60 12.24 -0.47
C GLY A 46 9.89 11.23 -1.39
N ASN A 47 9.89 9.94 -1.07
CA ASN A 47 9.27 8.91 -1.91
C ASN A 47 7.74 9.05 -1.92
N THR A 48 7.14 9.06 -3.11
CA THR A 48 5.68 9.14 -3.24
C THR A 48 5.08 7.74 -3.05
N LEU A 49 4.26 7.58 -2.01
CA LEU A 49 3.60 6.32 -1.68
C LEU A 49 2.23 6.17 -2.34
N TYR A 50 1.58 7.29 -2.63
CA TYR A 50 0.28 7.34 -3.28
C TYR A 50 0.13 8.65 -4.05
N SER A 51 -0.46 8.60 -5.24
CA SER A 51 -0.82 9.77 -6.02
C SER A 51 -2.18 9.59 -6.69
N LYS A 52 -2.99 10.64 -6.61
CA LYS A 52 -4.26 10.81 -7.32
C LYS A 52 -4.29 12.22 -7.89
N HIS A 53 -4.07 12.34 -9.21
CA HIS A 53 -4.08 13.61 -9.93
C HIS A 53 -3.16 14.69 -9.31
N SER A 54 -2.00 14.30 -8.77
CA SER A 54 -1.09 15.20 -8.04
C SER A 54 -0.59 16.38 -8.90
N ASP A 55 -0.43 16.16 -10.21
CA ASP A 55 0.27 17.10 -11.09
C ASP A 55 -0.68 18.08 -11.80
N TRP A 56 -1.98 17.95 -11.56
CA TRP A 56 -2.96 18.80 -12.19
C TRP A 56 -2.96 20.20 -11.58
N GLN A 57 -2.82 21.24 -12.41
CA GLN A 57 -2.98 22.63 -11.98
C GLN A 57 -4.42 22.89 -11.48
N THR A 58 -4.56 23.60 -10.37
CA THR A 58 -5.86 23.97 -9.78
C THR A 58 -5.71 25.15 -8.83
N PRO A 59 -6.79 25.93 -8.61
CA PRO A 59 -6.85 26.82 -7.46
C PRO A 59 -6.67 26.02 -6.15
N ILE A 60 -5.71 26.45 -5.33
CA ILE A 60 -5.38 25.83 -4.03
C ILE A 60 -5.79 26.72 -2.83
N ALA A 61 -6.45 27.85 -3.11
CA ALA A 61 -7.08 28.75 -2.13
C ALA A 61 -6.15 29.13 -0.96
N SER A 62 -6.53 28.82 0.28
CA SER A 62 -5.76 29.20 1.47
C SER A 62 -4.41 28.49 1.58
N LEU A 63 -4.19 27.37 0.86
CA LEU A 63 -2.90 26.67 0.86
C LEU A 63 -1.76 27.52 0.29
N THR A 64 -2.06 28.59 -0.47
CA THR A 64 -1.04 29.53 -0.97
C THR A 64 -0.28 30.16 0.18
N LYS A 65 -0.92 30.28 1.36
CA LYS A 65 -0.30 30.82 2.58
C LYS A 65 0.86 29.96 3.08
N LEU A 66 0.94 28.68 2.71
CA LEU A 66 2.09 27.84 3.08
C LEU A 66 3.37 28.32 2.39
N MET A 67 3.30 28.68 1.10
CA MET A 67 4.45 29.27 0.41
C MET A 67 4.82 30.63 1.02
N THR A 68 3.84 31.47 1.35
CA THR A 68 4.10 32.75 2.01
C THR A 68 4.77 32.56 3.38
N ALA A 69 4.30 31.60 4.18
CA ALA A 69 4.90 31.30 5.48
C ALA A 69 6.34 30.77 5.31
N LEU A 70 6.58 29.92 4.32
CA LEU A 70 7.91 29.39 4.01
C LEU A 70 8.90 30.52 3.67
N VAL A 71 8.51 31.47 2.81
CA VAL A 71 9.35 32.65 2.46
C VAL A 71 9.65 33.55 3.66
N VAL A 72 8.78 33.59 4.68
CA VAL A 72 9.03 34.38 5.89
C VAL A 72 10.02 33.70 6.85
N VAL A 73 10.07 32.36 6.82
CA VAL A 73 10.98 31.57 7.66
C VAL A 73 12.37 31.43 7.02
N GLU A 74 12.45 31.52 5.69
CA GLU A 74 13.71 31.66 4.94
C GLU A 74 14.44 32.98 5.23
#